data_AF-A0A9P4WYU2-F1
#
_entry.id   AF-A0A9P4WYU2-F1
#
_cell.length_a   1.000
_cell.length_b   1.000
_cell.length_c   1.000
_cell.angle_alpha   90.00
_cell.angle_beta   90.00
_cell.angle_gamma   90.00
#
_symmetry.space_group_name_H-M   'P 1'
#
loop_
_entity.id
_entity.type
_entity.pdbx_description
1 polymer ?
#
loop_
_entity_poly.entity_id
_entity_poly.type
_entity_poly.pdbx_seq_one_letter_code
_entity_poly.pdbx_strand_id
1 'polypeptide(L)'
;MSTAVALQNVDLSLTETTTTARQRNVSRTNPSQEDPWLNQPHDYDTSTLPLDSNNFTPTSIYWITPHGMLTKAITVLDLTSDMPLPYAGLTDKYKSSIKTTLKDHSFTPILTCHRQTWIGLRYTITDSESATIATWLHPWLSAGGATLSFPSSSTHSSHPITLKNKTWGLRTETFTLDSQLFVWEMDSMWHSYNMTLYKVSRLGSKERKIVVAKYSQKWWGSCKTGGALCVDAGTIDGVVACLTLLVVLKKKRQRAVESY
;
A
#
# COMPACT_ATOMS: atom_id res chain seq x y z
N MET A 1 -22.95 22.34 4.03
CA MET A 1 -23.73 21.09 4.19
C MET A 1 -22.82 20.06 4.85
N SER A 2 -23.12 19.67 6.09
CA SER A 2 -22.25 18.90 6.97
C SER A 2 -22.76 17.46 7.06
N THR A 3 -21.95 16.48 6.63
CA THR A 3 -22.31 15.05 6.69
C THR A 3 -21.49 14.38 7.80
N ALA A 4 -22.11 14.24 8.97
CA ALA A 4 -21.61 13.40 10.05
C ALA A 4 -21.82 11.92 9.70
N VAL A 5 -20.74 11.13 9.72
CA VAL A 5 -20.80 9.67 9.54
C VAL A 5 -21.02 9.05 10.92
N ALA A 6 -22.26 8.68 11.22
CA ALA A 6 -22.62 7.95 12.44
C ALA A 6 -22.27 6.46 12.29
N LEU A 7 -21.43 5.96 13.20
CA LEU A 7 -21.19 4.52 13.39
C LEU A 7 -22.32 3.96 14.27
N GLN A 8 -23.24 3.20 13.67
CA GLN A 8 -24.25 2.46 14.43
C GLN A 8 -23.73 1.07 14.82
N ASN A 9 -23.96 0.73 16.09
CA ASN A 9 -23.78 -0.59 16.68
C ASN A 9 -24.73 -1.60 16.03
N VAL A 10 -24.22 -2.76 15.68
CA VAL A 10 -25.02 -3.91 15.24
C VAL A 10 -25.02 -4.94 16.36
N ASP A 11 -26.18 -5.09 16.99
CA ASP A 11 -26.46 -6.15 17.95
C ASP A 11 -26.54 -7.52 17.26
N LEU A 12 -25.95 -8.50 17.92
CA LEU A 12 -25.89 -9.90 17.52
C LEU A 12 -27.13 -10.63 18.06
N SER A 13 -28.10 -10.92 17.20
CA SER A 13 -29.13 -11.93 17.49
C SER A 13 -28.70 -13.29 16.93
N LEU A 14 -28.36 -14.21 17.84
CA LEU A 14 -28.11 -15.63 17.60
C LEU A 14 -29.39 -16.32 17.09
N THR A 15 -29.33 -16.92 15.91
CA THR A 15 -30.24 -17.98 15.48
C THR A 15 -29.43 -19.20 15.08
N GLU A 16 -29.46 -20.22 15.94
CA GLU A 16 -28.94 -21.56 15.66
C GLU A 16 -29.72 -22.17 14.50
N THR A 17 -29.01 -22.42 13.39
CA THR A 17 -29.49 -23.30 12.32
C THR A 17 -28.46 -24.40 12.10
N THR A 18 -28.83 -25.61 12.48
CA THR A 18 -28.05 -26.82 12.36
C THR A 18 -27.97 -27.25 10.89
N THR A 19 -26.89 -26.88 10.20
CA THR A 19 -26.56 -27.41 8.88
C THR A 19 -25.39 -28.39 8.98
N THR A 20 -25.64 -29.64 8.62
CA THR A 20 -24.67 -30.74 8.50
C THR A 20 -23.64 -30.42 7.40
N ALA A 21 -22.47 -29.95 7.80
CA ALA A 21 -21.33 -29.69 6.92
C ALA A 21 -20.69 -31.02 6.47
N ARG A 22 -20.77 -31.33 5.17
CA ARG A 22 -19.94 -32.35 4.52
C ARG A 22 -18.48 -31.91 4.56
N GLN A 23 -17.69 -32.49 5.47
CA GLN A 23 -16.24 -32.38 5.48
C GLN A 23 -15.67 -32.97 4.18
N ARG A 24 -15.11 -32.12 3.31
CA ARG A 24 -14.13 -32.57 2.31
C ARG A 24 -12.84 -32.89 3.07
N ASN A 25 -12.37 -34.13 2.94
CA ASN A 25 -11.01 -34.49 3.32
C ASN A 25 -10.04 -33.66 2.49
N VAL A 26 -9.52 -32.59 3.09
CA VAL A 26 -8.35 -31.88 2.58
C VAL A 26 -7.15 -32.76 2.94
N SER A 27 -6.54 -33.36 1.93
CA SER A 27 -5.29 -34.09 2.05
C SER A 27 -4.27 -33.21 2.78
N ARG A 28 -3.84 -33.63 3.97
CA ARG A 28 -2.69 -33.04 4.66
C ARG A 28 -1.48 -33.15 3.73
N THR A 29 -1.10 -32.03 3.14
CA THR A 29 0.17 -31.89 2.41
C THR A 29 1.30 -31.99 3.44
N ASN A 30 2.25 -32.89 3.21
CA ASN A 30 3.43 -33.06 4.07
C ASN A 30 4.19 -31.73 4.18
N PRO A 31 4.59 -31.28 5.39
CA PRO A 31 5.37 -30.06 5.59
C PRO A 31 6.83 -30.16 5.14
N SER A 32 7.23 -31.20 4.39
CA SER A 32 8.61 -31.47 3.98
C SER A 32 8.92 -31.15 2.51
N GLN A 33 7.98 -30.58 1.77
CA GLN A 33 8.23 -29.98 0.46
C GLN A 33 7.95 -28.48 0.52
N GLU A 34 8.84 -27.74 1.19
CA GLU A 34 8.95 -26.31 0.88
C GLU A 34 9.45 -26.21 -0.56
N ASP A 35 8.62 -25.62 -1.43
CA ASP A 35 8.97 -25.40 -2.83
C ASP A 35 10.29 -24.60 -2.89
N PRO A 36 11.36 -25.13 -3.51
CA PRO A 36 12.61 -24.39 -3.66
C PRO A 36 12.43 -23.03 -4.35
N TRP A 37 11.34 -22.86 -5.10
CA TRP A 37 10.91 -21.62 -5.73
C TRP A 37 10.27 -20.59 -4.76
N LEU A 38 10.10 -20.93 -3.49
CA LEU A 38 9.67 -19.98 -2.45
C LEU A 38 10.85 -19.49 -1.58
N ASN A 39 11.99 -20.19 -1.62
CA ASN A 39 13.09 -20.00 -0.69
C ASN A 39 14.32 -19.29 -1.29
N GLN A 40 14.30 -18.89 -2.57
CA GLN A 40 15.39 -18.09 -3.14
C GLN A 40 15.03 -16.60 -3.17
N PRO A 41 16.00 -15.68 -3.01
CA PRO A 41 15.77 -14.26 -3.27
C PRO A 41 15.54 -14.06 -4.77
N HIS A 42 14.28 -13.99 -5.21
CA HIS A 42 13.93 -14.01 -6.64
C HIS A 42 14.12 -12.66 -7.37
N ASP A 43 14.68 -11.64 -6.70
CA ASP A 43 15.23 -10.42 -7.29
C ASP A 43 16.70 -10.23 -6.85
N TYR A 44 17.60 -11.05 -7.40
CA TYR A 44 19.03 -11.07 -7.03
C TYR A 44 19.66 -9.67 -6.98
N ASP A 45 19.29 -8.79 -7.92
CA ASP A 45 19.89 -7.46 -8.05
C ASP A 45 19.61 -6.57 -6.85
N THR A 46 18.40 -6.63 -6.26
CA THR A 46 18.07 -5.77 -5.12
C THR A 46 18.01 -6.53 -3.81
N SER A 47 17.61 -7.79 -3.78
CA SER A 47 17.45 -8.57 -2.55
C SER A 47 18.78 -8.81 -1.83
N THR A 48 19.89 -8.79 -2.55
CA THR A 48 21.25 -8.96 -2.00
C THR A 48 21.87 -7.65 -1.53
N LEU A 49 21.23 -6.51 -1.81
CA LEU A 49 21.77 -5.21 -1.44
C LEU A 49 21.73 -5.04 0.09
N PRO A 50 22.83 -4.59 0.71
CA PRO A 50 22.85 -4.32 2.13
C PRO A 50 21.85 -3.21 2.48
N LEU A 51 21.16 -3.41 3.61
CA LEU A 51 20.34 -2.37 4.21
C LEU A 51 21.26 -1.31 4.82
N ASP A 52 20.95 -0.04 4.59
CA ASP A 52 21.65 1.04 5.24
C ASP A 52 21.39 1.01 6.76
N SER A 53 22.42 1.31 7.55
CA SER A 53 22.35 1.27 9.01
C SER A 53 21.61 2.45 9.63
N ASN A 54 21.21 3.42 8.79
CA ASN A 54 20.48 4.60 9.22
C ASN A 54 19.09 4.23 9.74
N ASN A 55 18.75 4.78 10.91
CA ASN A 55 17.43 4.62 11.49
C ASN A 55 16.37 5.32 10.63
N PHE A 56 15.29 4.61 10.32
CA PHE A 56 14.14 5.16 9.62
C PHE A 56 13.43 6.20 10.51
N THR A 57 13.41 7.46 10.05
CA THR A 57 12.87 8.61 10.77
C THR A 57 11.77 9.28 9.94
N PRO A 58 10.56 8.68 9.86
CA PRO A 58 9.48 9.25 9.06
C PRO A 58 9.02 10.59 9.62
N THR A 59 8.78 11.53 8.72
CA THR A 59 8.30 12.88 9.02
C THR A 59 6.82 13.06 8.74
N SER A 60 6.21 12.15 7.97
CA SER A 60 4.81 12.23 7.58
C SER A 60 4.09 10.89 7.79
N ILE A 61 2.80 10.98 8.12
CA ILE A 61 1.96 9.82 8.41
C ILE A 61 0.66 9.98 7.65
N TYR A 62 0.41 9.04 6.74
CA TYR A 62 -0.80 9.02 5.93
C TYR A 62 -1.69 7.84 6.29
N TRP A 63 -2.99 8.05 6.18
CA TRP A 63 -4.00 7.01 6.33
C TRP A 63 -4.72 6.75 5.02
N ILE A 64 -4.56 5.55 4.47
CA ILE A 64 -5.28 5.10 3.29
C ILE A 64 -6.57 4.44 3.74
N THR A 65 -7.70 4.98 3.27
CA THR A 65 -9.01 4.44 3.65
C THR A 65 -9.23 3.00 3.17
N PRO A 66 -9.96 2.18 3.95
CA PRO A 66 -10.30 0.83 3.55
C PRO A 66 -11.06 0.77 2.21
N HIS A 67 -10.56 -0.01 1.26
CA HIS A 67 -11.10 -0.13 -0.09
C HIS A 67 -11.00 -1.57 -0.63
N GLY A 68 -11.97 -1.92 -1.48
CA GLY A 68 -12.13 -3.22 -2.15
C GLY A 68 -12.14 -3.07 -3.69
N MET A 69 -12.51 -4.13 -4.42
CA MET A 69 -12.54 -4.10 -5.89
C MET A 69 -13.60 -3.14 -6.44
N LEU A 70 -14.74 -3.02 -5.75
CA LEU A 70 -15.87 -2.19 -6.16
C LEU A 70 -15.83 -0.76 -5.62
N THR A 71 -14.78 -0.39 -4.88
CA THR A 71 -14.66 0.94 -4.32
C THR A 71 -14.54 1.99 -5.42
N LYS A 72 -15.45 2.97 -5.41
CA LYS A 72 -15.51 4.07 -6.39
C LYS A 72 -14.46 5.15 -6.13
N ALA A 73 -14.15 5.43 -4.87
CA ALA A 73 -13.17 6.44 -4.49
C ALA A 73 -12.31 5.92 -3.33
N ILE A 74 -11.00 6.14 -3.42
CA ILE A 74 -10.04 5.85 -2.34
C ILE A 74 -9.51 7.18 -1.85
N THR A 75 -9.71 7.50 -0.58
CA THR A 75 -9.20 8.74 0.03
C THR A 75 -7.96 8.45 0.85
N VAL A 76 -7.03 9.40 0.88
CA VAL A 76 -5.90 9.40 1.79
C VAL A 76 -5.95 10.65 2.66
N LEU A 77 -5.73 10.43 3.95
CA LEU A 77 -5.75 11.47 4.98
C LEU A 77 -4.32 11.70 5.45
N ASP A 78 -3.95 12.94 5.71
CA ASP A 78 -2.72 13.27 6.42
C ASP A 78 -3.03 13.30 7.92
N LEU A 79 -2.26 12.54 8.70
CA LEU A 79 -2.36 12.47 10.15
C LEU A 79 -1.17 13.13 10.85
N THR A 80 -0.26 13.74 10.09
CA THR A 80 1.04 14.19 10.58
C THR A 80 0.92 15.21 11.71
N SER A 81 0.03 16.19 11.57
CA SER A 81 -0.22 17.24 12.58
C SER A 81 -0.91 16.72 13.84
N ASP A 82 -1.68 15.64 13.72
CA ASP A 82 -2.60 15.18 14.76
C ASP A 82 -2.07 13.98 15.54
N MET A 83 -0.89 13.48 15.17
CA MET A 83 -0.25 12.34 15.81
C MET A 83 0.66 12.80 16.95
N PRO A 84 0.27 12.61 18.23
CA PRO A 84 1.04 13.09 19.39
C PRO A 84 2.25 12.21 19.71
N LEU A 85 2.29 10.99 19.16
CA LEU A 85 3.30 9.99 19.46
C LEU A 85 4.39 10.01 18.38
N PRO A 86 5.67 10.23 18.74
CA PRO A 86 6.75 10.14 17.78
C PRO A 86 6.88 8.71 17.25
N TYR A 87 7.35 8.58 16.01
CA TYR A 87 7.50 7.29 15.38
C TYR A 87 8.57 6.45 16.09
N ALA A 88 8.15 5.32 16.66
CA ALA A 88 9.02 4.31 17.26
C ALA A 88 8.80 2.93 16.60
N GLY A 89 8.40 2.94 15.33
CA GLY A 89 7.92 1.76 14.61
C GLY A 89 6.39 1.60 14.66
N LEU A 90 5.88 0.73 13.80
CA LEU A 90 4.45 0.38 13.70
C LEU A 90 4.02 -0.59 14.82
N THR A 91 4.33 -0.23 16.07
CA THR A 91 3.96 -0.98 17.28
C THR A 91 2.46 -0.92 17.55
N ASP A 92 1.93 -1.78 18.41
CA ASP A 92 0.51 -1.77 18.77
C ASP A 92 0.10 -0.47 19.48
N LYS A 93 1.01 0.12 20.28
CA LYS A 93 0.83 1.44 20.87
C LYS A 93 0.67 2.51 19.79
N TYR A 94 1.53 2.50 18.78
CA TYR A 94 1.48 3.46 17.67
C TYR A 94 0.21 3.29 16.82
N LYS A 95 -0.15 2.04 16.47
CA LYS A 95 -1.39 1.71 15.76
C LYS A 95 -2.64 2.12 16.55
N SER A 96 -2.61 1.98 17.87
CA SER A 96 -3.69 2.45 18.75
C SER A 96 -3.81 3.97 18.72
N SER A 97 -2.70 4.71 18.75
CA SER A 97 -2.68 6.16 18.60
C SER A 97 -3.29 6.62 17.27
N ILE A 98 -2.96 5.96 16.16
CA ILE A 98 -3.58 6.23 14.85
C ILE A 98 -5.10 5.99 14.91
N LYS A 99 -5.53 4.89 15.54
CA LYS A 99 -6.96 4.57 15.68
C LYS A 99 -7.71 5.63 16.49
N THR A 100 -7.11 6.15 17.56
CA THR A 100 -7.68 7.24 18.37
C THR A 100 -7.75 8.53 17.56
N THR A 101 -6.64 8.91 16.91
CA THR A 101 -6.55 10.10 16.05
C THR A 101 -7.65 10.12 14.98
N LEU A 102 -7.87 8.99 14.30
CA LEU A 102 -8.91 8.82 13.28
C LEU A 102 -10.35 8.88 13.82
N LYS A 103 -10.57 8.69 15.12
CA LYS A 103 -11.89 8.80 15.75
C LYS A 103 -12.18 10.21 16.22
N ASP A 104 -11.16 10.88 16.75
CA ASP A 104 -11.32 12.15 17.47
C ASP A 104 -11.35 13.34 16.52
N HIS A 105 -10.82 13.19 15.30
CA HIS A 105 -10.71 14.28 14.32
C HIS A 105 -11.48 13.95 13.04
N SER A 106 -12.03 15.00 12.42
CA SER A 106 -12.52 14.96 11.05
C SER A 106 -11.40 15.41 10.12
N PHE A 107 -11.06 14.60 9.13
CA PHE A 107 -9.99 14.91 8.18
C PHE A 107 -10.59 15.25 6.82
N THR A 108 -10.12 16.35 6.25
CA THR A 108 -10.27 16.59 4.81
C THR A 108 -9.24 15.71 4.07
N PRO A 109 -9.65 14.88 3.10
CA PRO A 109 -8.71 14.10 2.31
C PRO A 109 -7.71 15.01 1.60
N ILE A 110 -6.42 14.71 1.74
CA ILE A 110 -5.37 15.41 0.97
C ILE A 110 -5.37 14.96 -0.49
N LEU A 111 -5.87 13.76 -0.76
CA LEU A 111 -6.03 13.21 -2.11
C LEU A 111 -7.15 12.18 -2.16
N THR A 112 -7.83 12.17 -3.30
CA THR A 112 -8.91 11.23 -3.61
C THR A 112 -8.67 10.61 -4.99
N CYS A 113 -8.56 9.28 -5.05
CA CYS A 113 -8.46 8.53 -6.29
C CYS A 113 -9.85 8.05 -6.74
N HIS A 114 -10.39 8.66 -7.79
CA HIS A 114 -11.70 8.37 -8.36
C HIS A 114 -11.59 7.35 -9.48
N ARG A 115 -12.30 6.22 -9.33
CA ARG A 115 -12.37 5.16 -10.34
C ARG A 115 -13.22 5.60 -11.53
N GLN A 116 -12.62 5.65 -12.72
CA GLN A 116 -13.30 6.12 -13.94
C GLN A 116 -14.00 4.99 -14.72
N THR A 117 -13.55 3.75 -14.58
CA THR A 117 -14.12 2.60 -15.28
C THR A 117 -14.60 1.54 -14.29
N TRP A 118 -15.60 0.74 -14.67
CA TRP A 118 -16.13 -0.33 -13.80
C TRP A 118 -15.04 -1.31 -13.32
N ILE A 119 -14.15 -1.70 -14.24
CA ILE A 119 -13.01 -2.61 -13.99
C ILE A 119 -11.91 -1.89 -13.17
N GLY A 120 -11.94 -0.56 -13.14
CA GLY A 120 -10.95 0.27 -12.46
C GLY A 120 -9.59 0.19 -13.11
N LEU A 121 -9.53 0.27 -14.43
CA LEU A 121 -8.26 0.38 -15.17
C LEU A 121 -7.78 1.83 -15.28
N ARG A 122 -8.63 2.79 -14.95
CA ARG A 122 -8.31 4.22 -14.98
C ARG A 122 -8.82 4.89 -13.72
N TYR A 123 -7.99 5.73 -13.13
CA TYR A 123 -8.35 6.60 -12.02
C TYR A 123 -7.92 8.04 -12.30
N THR A 124 -8.73 8.98 -11.83
CA THR A 124 -8.38 10.40 -11.74
C THR A 124 -8.10 10.71 -10.28
N ILE A 125 -6.97 11.35 -10.00
CA ILE A 125 -6.57 11.71 -8.64
C ILE A 125 -6.76 13.20 -8.48
N THR A 126 -7.53 13.59 -7.46
CA THR A 126 -7.77 14.99 -7.11
C THR A 126 -7.24 15.31 -5.72
N ASP A 127 -6.89 16.56 -5.48
CA ASP A 127 -6.56 17.08 -4.15
C ASP A 127 -7.84 17.44 -3.34
N SER A 128 -7.66 18.13 -2.21
CA SER A 128 -8.74 18.64 -1.35
C SER A 128 -9.61 19.72 -2.02
N GLU A 129 -9.08 20.42 -3.02
CA GLU A 129 -9.78 21.45 -3.79
C GLU A 129 -10.45 20.88 -5.04
N SER A 130 -10.40 19.56 -5.21
CA SER A 130 -10.88 18.83 -6.40
C SER A 130 -10.09 19.11 -7.69
N ALA A 131 -8.92 19.76 -7.60
CA ALA A 131 -8.05 19.92 -8.76
C ALA A 131 -7.37 18.58 -9.08
N THR A 132 -7.25 18.27 -10.37
CA THR A 132 -6.63 17.01 -10.81
C THR A 132 -5.11 17.12 -10.69
N ILE A 133 -4.51 16.31 -9.81
CA ILE A 133 -3.06 16.30 -9.55
C ILE A 133 -2.34 15.14 -10.24
N ALA A 134 -3.06 14.07 -10.58
CA ALA A 134 -2.52 12.95 -11.31
C ALA A 134 -3.61 12.12 -11.98
N THR A 135 -3.21 11.28 -12.93
CA THR A 135 -4.04 10.21 -13.48
C THR A 135 -3.31 8.89 -13.34
N TRP A 136 -4.05 7.82 -13.10
CA TRP A 136 -3.49 6.49 -12.97
C TRP A 136 -4.10 5.57 -14.02
N LEU A 137 -3.23 5.03 -14.87
CA LEU A 137 -3.55 3.95 -15.80
C LEU A 137 -3.03 2.63 -15.25
N HIS A 138 -3.95 1.71 -14.96
CA HIS A 138 -3.67 0.40 -14.40
C HIS A 138 -3.73 -0.68 -15.50
N PRO A 139 -2.79 -1.65 -15.53
CA PRO A 139 -2.76 -2.69 -16.54
C PRO A 139 -3.89 -3.69 -16.36
N TRP A 140 -4.23 -4.38 -17.46
CA TRP A 140 -5.19 -5.48 -17.45
C TRP A 140 -4.74 -6.69 -16.64
N LEU A 141 -3.42 -6.93 -16.57
CA LEU A 141 -2.81 -8.02 -15.82
C LEU A 141 -1.95 -7.45 -14.70
N SER A 142 -1.91 -8.12 -13.56
CA SER A 142 -1.16 -7.63 -12.39
C SER A 142 0.35 -7.53 -12.63
N ALA A 143 0.89 -8.30 -13.57
CA ALA A 143 2.29 -8.26 -14.00
C ALA A 143 2.61 -7.08 -14.94
N GLY A 144 1.60 -6.42 -15.50
CA GLY A 144 1.79 -5.28 -16.40
C GLY A 144 2.34 -4.02 -15.69
N GLY A 145 2.81 -3.07 -16.49
CA GLY A 145 3.20 -1.75 -16.02
C GLY A 145 1.98 -0.88 -15.70
N ALA A 146 1.94 -0.29 -14.50
CA ALA A 146 0.96 0.73 -14.13
C ALA A 146 1.62 2.11 -14.20
N THR A 147 0.94 3.08 -14.78
CA THR A 147 1.50 4.42 -15.01
C THR A 147 0.74 5.46 -14.21
N LEU A 148 1.45 6.28 -13.46
CA LEU A 148 0.97 7.52 -12.85
C LEU A 148 1.46 8.68 -13.71
N SER A 149 0.54 9.47 -14.26
CA SER A 149 0.86 10.66 -15.08
C SER A 149 0.45 11.92 -14.33
N PHE A 150 1.34 12.89 -14.27
CA PHE A 150 1.14 14.16 -13.59
C PHE A 150 0.96 15.29 -14.61
N PRO A 151 0.17 16.34 -14.30
CA PRO A 151 0.14 17.56 -15.10
C PRO A 151 1.54 18.18 -15.21
N SER A 152 1.80 18.92 -16.30
CA SER A 152 3.08 19.60 -16.51
C SER A 152 3.41 20.63 -15.43
N SER A 153 2.39 21.21 -14.78
CA SER A 153 2.51 22.15 -13.66
C SER A 153 2.54 21.47 -12.28
N SER A 154 2.60 20.13 -12.23
CA SER A 154 2.58 19.39 -10.97
C SER A 154 3.83 19.65 -10.15
N THR A 155 3.66 19.90 -8.85
CA THR A 155 4.75 20.01 -7.88
C THR A 155 5.24 18.64 -7.39
N HIS A 156 4.51 17.56 -7.66
CA HIS A 156 4.83 16.21 -7.15
C HIS A 156 5.78 15.43 -8.04
N SER A 157 5.68 15.60 -9.37
CA SER A 157 6.59 14.98 -10.33
C SER A 157 6.46 15.66 -11.69
N SER A 158 7.59 15.87 -12.35
CA SER A 158 7.67 16.47 -13.69
C SER A 158 7.45 15.45 -14.82
N HIS A 159 7.44 14.16 -14.50
CA HIS A 159 7.36 13.08 -15.49
C HIS A 159 6.44 11.94 -15.02
N PRO A 160 5.93 11.09 -15.93
CA PRO A 160 5.18 9.91 -15.52
C PRO A 160 6.03 8.94 -14.70
N ILE A 161 5.40 8.26 -13.73
CA ILE A 161 6.00 7.22 -12.91
C ILE A 161 5.39 5.88 -13.32
N THR A 162 6.22 4.96 -13.80
CA THR A 162 5.77 3.62 -14.19
C THR A 162 6.19 2.60 -13.14
N LEU A 163 5.21 1.99 -12.49
CA LEU A 163 5.41 0.86 -11.58
C LEU A 163 5.33 -0.45 -12.34
N LYS A 164 6.41 -1.21 -12.27
CA LYS A 164 6.55 -2.50 -12.95
C LYS A 164 7.02 -3.56 -11.97
N ASN A 165 6.45 -4.76 -12.14
CA ASN A 165 6.94 -5.93 -11.46
C ASN A 165 8.21 -6.38 -12.18
N LYS A 166 9.27 -6.67 -11.43
CA LYS A 166 10.52 -7.13 -12.03
C LYS A 166 10.39 -8.52 -12.65
N THR A 167 9.60 -9.40 -12.02
CA THR A 167 9.45 -10.79 -12.46
C THR A 167 8.03 -11.27 -12.21
N TRP A 168 7.47 -12.00 -13.17
CA TRP A 168 6.15 -12.60 -13.05
C TRP A 168 6.07 -13.50 -11.80
N GLY A 169 5.01 -13.36 -10.99
CA GLY A 169 4.85 -14.07 -9.72
C GLY A 169 5.43 -13.36 -8.49
N LEU A 170 6.28 -12.34 -8.64
CA LEU A 170 6.83 -11.62 -7.49
C LEU A 170 5.87 -10.57 -6.94
N ARG A 171 6.04 -10.29 -5.65
CA ARG A 171 5.25 -9.30 -4.90
C ARG A 171 5.96 -7.96 -4.76
N THR A 172 7.13 -7.84 -5.37
CA THR A 172 7.97 -6.63 -5.38
C THR A 172 7.58 -5.76 -6.57
N GLU A 173 7.41 -4.47 -6.33
CA GLU A 173 7.13 -3.50 -7.39
C GLU A 173 8.23 -2.44 -7.39
N THR A 174 8.68 -2.06 -8.58
CA THR A 174 9.76 -1.07 -8.75
C THR A 174 9.28 0.10 -9.58
N PHE A 175 9.85 1.26 -9.30
CA PHE A 175 9.67 2.45 -10.12
C PHE A 175 10.92 3.33 -10.07
N THR A 176 11.04 4.20 -11.05
CA THR A 176 12.10 5.20 -11.11
C THR A 176 11.47 6.58 -11.00
N LEU A 177 12.03 7.41 -10.13
CA LEU A 177 11.66 8.82 -9.94
C LEU A 177 12.95 9.63 -9.97
N ASP A 178 13.07 10.62 -10.84
CA ASP A 178 14.27 11.47 -10.96
C ASP A 178 15.58 10.67 -11.04
N SER A 179 15.60 9.64 -11.91
CA SER A 179 16.72 8.69 -12.08
C SER A 179 17.08 7.85 -10.85
N GLN A 180 16.28 7.92 -9.78
CA GLN A 180 16.45 7.15 -8.57
C GLN A 180 15.52 5.92 -8.59
N LEU A 181 16.08 4.73 -8.38
CA LEU A 181 15.31 3.50 -8.25
C LEU A 181 14.69 3.39 -6.85
N PHE A 182 13.40 3.07 -6.83
CA PHE A 182 12.62 2.77 -5.64
C PHE A 182 11.99 1.38 -5.74
N VAL A 183 11.89 0.69 -4.60
CA VAL A 183 11.44 -0.70 -4.52
C VAL A 183 10.45 -0.86 -3.37
N TRP A 184 9.22 -1.23 -3.69
CA TRP A 184 8.23 -1.70 -2.74
C TRP A 184 8.40 -3.20 -2.50
N GLU A 185 8.72 -3.60 -1.28
CA GLU A 185 8.82 -5.00 -0.87
C GLU A 185 7.77 -5.33 0.19
N MET A 186 7.27 -6.56 0.18
CA MET A 186 6.42 -7.06 1.24
C MET A 186 7.29 -7.70 2.31
N ASP A 187 7.04 -7.38 3.58
CA ASP A 187 7.90 -7.83 4.69
C ASP A 187 7.76 -9.34 4.98
N SER A 188 6.72 -10.00 4.46
CA SER A 188 6.51 -11.43 4.63
C SER A 188 5.94 -12.09 3.38
N MET A 189 6.46 -13.28 3.07
CA MET A 189 5.97 -14.15 1.99
C MET A 189 4.58 -14.72 2.30
N TRP A 190 4.28 -14.96 3.57
CA TRP A 190 3.01 -15.52 4.02
C TRP A 190 1.97 -14.45 4.29
N HIS A 191 2.40 -13.32 4.85
CA HIS A 191 1.52 -12.27 5.33
C HIS A 191 1.81 -10.93 4.66
N SER A 192 1.01 -10.57 3.67
CA SER A 192 1.19 -9.32 2.91
C SER A 192 0.70 -8.06 3.64
N TYR A 193 0.69 -8.03 4.97
CA TYR A 193 0.11 -6.94 5.75
C TYR A 193 1.04 -5.73 5.87
N ASN A 194 2.34 -5.96 5.88
CA ASN A 194 3.33 -4.90 5.99
C ASN A 194 4.17 -4.83 4.72
N MET A 195 4.54 -3.61 4.34
CA MET A 195 5.34 -3.35 3.16
C MET A 195 6.33 -2.23 3.47
N THR A 196 7.51 -2.32 2.88
CA THR A 196 8.56 -1.33 3.04
C THR A 196 8.94 -0.79 1.66
N LEU A 197 9.02 0.54 1.56
CA LEU A 197 9.57 1.22 0.39
C LEU A 197 11.03 1.54 0.65
N TYR A 198 11.88 1.11 -0.27
CA TYR A 198 13.31 1.38 -0.27
C TYR A 198 13.69 2.31 -1.41
N LYS A 199 14.64 3.21 -1.14
CA LYS A 199 15.44 3.93 -2.13
C LYS A 199 16.76 3.19 -2.32
N VAL A 200 17.13 2.88 -3.57
CA VAL A 200 18.41 2.19 -3.89
C VAL A 200 19.50 3.23 -4.15
N SER A 201 20.29 3.57 -3.14
CA SER A 201 21.36 4.56 -3.27
C SER A 201 22.66 3.87 -3.72
N ARG A 202 23.29 4.40 -4.77
CA ARG A 202 24.67 4.03 -5.13
C ARG A 202 25.64 4.97 -4.41
N LEU A 203 26.56 4.42 -3.62
CA LEU A 203 27.66 5.15 -2.99
C LEU A 203 28.97 4.52 -3.45
N GLY A 204 29.61 5.14 -4.44
CA GLY A 204 30.77 4.58 -5.13
C GLY A 204 30.41 3.33 -5.93
N SER A 205 31.12 2.22 -5.69
CA SER A 205 30.86 0.92 -6.32
C SER A 205 29.84 0.04 -5.58
N LYS A 206 29.34 0.49 -4.42
CA LYS A 206 28.39 -0.27 -3.61
C LYS A 206 27.00 0.35 -3.68
N GLU A 207 26.00 -0.50 -3.86
CA GLU A 207 24.60 -0.12 -3.78
C GLU A 207 24.04 -0.54 -2.42
N ARG A 208 23.14 0.28 -1.87
CA ARG A 208 22.48 0.02 -0.59
C ARG A 208 21.01 0.43 -0.63
N LYS A 209 20.19 -0.25 0.17
CA LYS A 209 18.78 0.10 0.35
C LYS A 209 18.60 1.01 1.56
N ILE A 210 17.94 2.13 1.36
CA ILE A 210 17.57 3.06 2.42
C ILE A 210 16.05 2.97 2.58
N VAL A 211 15.57 2.75 3.80
CA VAL A 211 14.12 2.74 4.08
C VAL A 211 13.59 4.16 3.97
N VAL A 212 12.57 4.36 3.14
CA VAL A 212 11.95 5.68 2.95
C VAL A 212 10.47 5.69 3.30
N ALA A 213 9.81 4.54 3.31
CA ALA A 213 8.45 4.44 3.84
C ALA A 213 8.15 3.05 4.39
N LYS A 214 7.22 2.99 5.34
CA LYS A 214 6.68 1.74 5.88
C LYS A 214 5.16 1.80 5.92
N TYR A 215 4.53 0.77 5.38
CA TYR A 215 3.09 0.59 5.36
C TYR A 215 2.69 -0.56 6.27
N SER A 216 1.60 -0.37 7.02
CA SER A 216 0.91 -1.43 7.75
C SER A 216 -0.57 -1.42 7.44
N GLN A 217 -1.05 -2.51 6.84
CA GLN A 217 -2.45 -2.75 6.60
C GLN A 217 -3.19 -2.93 7.93
N LYS A 218 -4.30 -2.22 8.10
CA LYS A 218 -5.18 -2.42 9.26
C LYS A 218 -6.06 -3.63 9.02
N TRP A 219 -6.07 -4.55 9.98
CA TRP A 219 -6.93 -5.72 9.97
C TRP A 219 -8.36 -5.30 10.35
N TRP A 220 -9.16 -4.92 9.36
CA TRP A 220 -10.62 -5.01 9.47
C TRP A 220 -11.03 -6.26 8.71
N GLY A 221 -11.71 -7.21 9.37
CA GLY A 221 -12.24 -8.47 8.82
C GLY A 221 -11.97 -8.76 7.34
N SER A 222 -11.09 -9.75 7.11
CA SER A 222 -10.75 -10.53 5.89
C SER A 222 -10.69 -9.92 4.48
N CYS A 223 -11.28 -8.77 4.13
CA CYS A 223 -11.46 -8.41 2.71
C CYS A 223 -11.19 -6.94 2.33
N LYS A 224 -10.74 -6.07 3.24
CA LYS A 224 -10.50 -4.65 2.92
C LYS A 224 -9.02 -4.28 2.98
N THR A 225 -8.55 -3.60 1.94
CA THR A 225 -7.20 -3.05 1.86
C THR A 225 -7.21 -1.61 2.33
N GLY A 226 -6.32 -1.23 3.23
CA GLY A 226 -6.23 0.11 3.81
C GLY A 226 -5.37 0.07 5.06
N GLY A 227 -4.79 1.19 5.47
CA GLY A 227 -3.77 1.15 6.49
C GLY A 227 -3.02 2.46 6.65
N ALA A 228 -2.02 2.42 7.52
CA ALA A 228 -1.15 3.55 7.79
C ALA A 228 0.13 3.44 6.96
N LEU A 229 0.55 4.55 6.37
CA LEU A 229 1.80 4.71 5.67
C LEU A 229 2.62 5.79 6.37
N CYS A 230 3.77 5.43 6.91
CA CYS A 230 4.75 6.39 7.44
C CYS A 230 5.81 6.64 6.38
N VAL A 231 6.13 7.91 6.10
CA VAL A 231 7.02 8.34 5.01
C VAL A 231 8.07 9.28 5.57
N ASP A 232 9.33 9.07 5.16
CA ASP A 232 10.36 10.10 5.24
C ASP A 232 10.17 11.08 4.07
N ALA A 233 9.46 12.18 4.34
CA ALA A 233 9.13 13.19 3.34
C ALA A 233 10.35 14.03 2.93
N GLY A 234 11.47 13.93 3.66
CA GLY A 234 12.75 14.50 3.24
C GLY A 234 13.39 13.73 2.09
N THR A 235 13.02 12.46 1.90
CA THR A 235 13.58 11.60 0.84
C THR A 235 12.65 11.40 -0.35
N ILE A 236 11.33 11.31 -0.13
CA ILE A 236 10.34 11.14 -1.20
C ILE A 236 9.09 11.97 -0.91
N ASP A 237 8.51 12.60 -1.94
CA ASP A 237 7.23 13.29 -1.84
C ASP A 237 6.14 12.32 -1.30
N GLY A 238 5.41 12.78 -0.29
CA GLY A 238 4.41 11.97 0.41
C GLY A 238 3.23 11.55 -0.45
N VAL A 239 2.80 12.40 -1.39
CA VAL A 239 1.75 12.09 -2.36
C VAL A 239 2.24 11.01 -3.32
N VAL A 240 3.47 11.11 -3.83
CA VAL A 240 4.07 10.07 -4.69
C VAL A 240 4.18 8.74 -3.95
N ALA A 241 4.61 8.74 -2.69
CA ALA A 241 4.65 7.53 -1.87
C ALA A 241 3.25 6.92 -1.68
N CYS A 242 2.22 7.73 -1.44
CA CYS A 242 0.83 7.27 -1.35
C CYS A 242 0.32 6.67 -2.66
N LEU A 243 0.51 7.37 -3.78
CA LEU A 243 0.03 6.94 -5.08
C LEU A 243 0.70 5.65 -5.55
N THR A 244 2.02 5.56 -5.40
CA THR A 244 2.76 4.33 -5.74
C THR A 244 2.28 3.17 -4.88
N LEU A 245 2.07 3.35 -3.58
CA LEU A 245 1.50 2.32 -2.71
C LEU A 245 0.10 1.88 -3.16
N LEU A 246 -0.80 2.81 -3.50
CA LEU A 246 -2.14 2.48 -3.98
C LEU A 246 -2.10 1.58 -5.24
N VAL A 247 -1.15 1.84 -6.13
CA VAL A 247 -0.89 0.99 -7.29
C VAL A 247 -0.50 -0.42 -6.85
N VAL A 248 0.47 -0.54 -5.94
CA VAL A 248 0.93 -1.84 -5.43
C VAL A 248 -0.21 -2.61 -4.74
N LEU A 249 -1.03 -1.92 -3.94
CA LEU A 249 -2.18 -2.49 -3.24
C LEU A 249 -3.26 -2.99 -4.22
N LYS A 250 -3.48 -2.30 -5.35
CA LYS A 250 -4.38 -2.80 -6.39
C LYS A 250 -3.79 -4.00 -7.14
N LYS A 251 -2.52 -3.95 -7.55
CA LYS A 251 -1.85 -5.10 -8.20
C LYS A 251 -1.87 -6.34 -7.30
N LYS A 252 -1.63 -6.17 -6.00
CA LYS A 252 -1.73 -7.24 -4.99
C LYS A 252 -3.12 -7.90 -4.99
N ARG A 253 -4.19 -7.11 -4.95
CA ARG A 253 -5.56 -7.66 -4.99
C ARG A 253 -5.87 -8.35 -6.31
N GLN A 254 -5.38 -7.78 -7.41
CA GLN A 254 -5.55 -8.38 -8.72
C GLN A 254 -4.83 -9.73 -8.84
N ARG A 255 -3.60 -9.86 -8.36
CA ARG A 255 -2.88 -11.14 -8.26
C ARG A 255 -3.69 -12.19 -7.51
N ALA A 256 -4.31 -11.80 -6.40
CA ALA A 256 -5.13 -12.71 -5.61
C ALA A 256 -6.32 -13.24 -6.42
N VAL A 257 -6.89 -12.46 -7.34
CA VAL A 257 -7.98 -12.91 -8.23
C VAL A 257 -7.47 -13.72 -9.41
N GLU A 258 -6.32 -13.35 -10.00
CA GLU A 258 -5.70 -14.06 -11.12
C GLU A 258 -5.14 -15.44 -10.75
N SER A 259 -4.99 -15.73 -9.45
CA SER A 259 -4.51 -17.03 -8.95
C SER A 259 -5.63 -18.06 -8.74
N TYR A 260 -6.89 -17.68 -8.92
CA TYR A 260 -8.07 -18.55 -8.86
C TYR A 260 -8.57 -18.87 -10.26
#